data_AF-S4W700-F1
#
_entry.id   AF-S4W700-F1
#
_cell.length_a   1.000
_cell.length_b   1.000
_cell.length_c   1.000
_cell.angle_alpha   90.00
_cell.angle_beta   90.00
_cell.angle_gamma   90.00
#
_symmetry.space_group_name_H-M   'P 1'
#
loop_
_entity.id
_entity.type
_entity.pdbx_description
1 polymer ?
#
loop_
_entity_poly.entity_id
_entity_poly.type
_entity_poly.pdbx_seq_one_letter_code
_entity_poly.pdbx_strand_id
1 'polypeptide(L)'
;GPALFTFADGRYCGANLDRNGLRPCRYYVTDDDRIICASEVGVIPIESDRIIQKGRLQPGRMLLVDTKEGRIVDDRELKNKVSSRVDFKSWLLANMITMPELFTKLSTKNVGTAELAPVMNTDTTVQSDERLKAFGYSHEQLLLLLAPMAQDGKEALGSMGNDSALACLSEQPKLLYEYFRQLFAQ
;
A
#
# COMPACT_ATOMS: atom_id res chain seq x y z
N GLY A 1 -2.71 -9.17 0.07
CA GLY A 1 -1.69 -10.13 0.57
C GLY A 1 -1.09 -10.89 -0.59
N PRO A 2 -0.26 -11.91 -0.32
CA PRO A 2 0.32 -12.76 -1.36
C PRO A 2 -0.76 -13.42 -2.21
N ALA A 3 -0.73 -13.20 -3.53
CA ALA A 3 -1.74 -13.76 -4.42
C ALA A 3 -1.14 -14.13 -5.78
N LEU A 4 -1.48 -15.33 -6.22
CA LEU A 4 -1.42 -15.77 -7.60
C LEU A 4 -2.82 -16.26 -7.92
N PHE A 5 -3.42 -15.74 -8.98
CA PHE A 5 -4.68 -16.25 -9.48
C PHE A 5 -4.60 -16.46 -10.97
N THR A 6 -5.13 -17.61 -11.39
CA THR A 6 -5.37 -17.95 -12.78
C THR A 6 -6.85 -17.72 -13.09
N PHE A 7 -7.13 -17.31 -14.32
CA PHE A 7 -8.49 -16.97 -14.73
C PHE A 7 -8.69 -17.32 -16.20
N ALA A 8 -9.95 -17.53 -16.57
CA ALA A 8 -10.36 -17.68 -17.96
C ALA A 8 -11.80 -17.18 -18.15
N ASP A 9 -12.09 -16.57 -19.29
CA ASP A 9 -13.42 -16.03 -19.63
C ASP A 9 -14.00 -16.61 -20.93
N GLY A 10 -13.44 -17.71 -21.41
CA GLY A 10 -13.83 -18.39 -22.65
C GLY A 10 -13.06 -17.92 -23.89
N ARG A 11 -12.60 -16.66 -23.92
CA ARG A 11 -11.67 -16.17 -24.97
C ARG A 11 -10.26 -15.95 -24.44
N TYR A 12 -10.16 -15.41 -23.23
CA TYR A 12 -8.90 -15.14 -22.59
C TYR A 12 -8.65 -16.18 -21.51
N CYS A 13 -7.40 -16.60 -21.39
CA CYS A 13 -6.90 -17.31 -20.22
C CYS A 13 -5.60 -16.68 -19.76
N GLY A 14 -5.34 -16.68 -18.46
CA GLY A 14 -4.20 -15.95 -17.94
C GLY A 14 -3.92 -16.17 -16.47
N ALA A 15 -2.87 -15.50 -16.02
CA ALA A 15 -2.43 -15.48 -14.63
C ALA A 15 -1.98 -14.06 -14.26
N ASN A 16 -2.25 -13.66 -13.02
CA ASN A 16 -1.77 -12.39 -12.48
C ASN A 16 -1.26 -12.56 -11.04
N LEU A 17 -0.31 -11.72 -10.68
CA LEU A 17 0.29 -11.68 -9.36
C LEU A 17 -0.18 -10.45 -8.58
N ASP A 18 -0.03 -10.53 -7.27
CA ASP A 18 -0.11 -9.34 -6.43
C ASP A 18 0.99 -8.31 -6.79
N ARG A 19 0.79 -7.08 -6.35
CA ARG A 19 1.69 -5.94 -6.64
C ARG A 19 3.15 -6.15 -6.24
N ASN A 20 3.40 -7.04 -5.28
CA ASN A 20 4.74 -7.35 -4.77
C ASN A 20 5.28 -8.67 -5.33
N GLY A 21 4.46 -9.45 -6.06
CA GLY A 21 4.81 -10.76 -6.60
C GLY A 21 5.26 -11.75 -5.53
N LEU A 22 4.50 -11.86 -4.45
CA LEU A 22 4.84 -12.68 -3.28
C LEU A 22 4.56 -14.18 -3.50
N ARG A 23 3.99 -14.56 -4.65
CA ARG A 23 3.78 -15.96 -5.05
C ARG A 23 4.55 -16.28 -6.34
N PRO A 24 5.17 -17.47 -6.43
CA PRO A 24 5.88 -17.86 -7.64
C PRO A 24 4.89 -18.27 -8.73
N CYS A 25 5.20 -17.90 -9.96
CA CYS A 25 4.47 -18.32 -11.16
C CYS A 25 5.45 -18.42 -12.32
N ARG A 26 5.59 -19.62 -12.87
CA ARG A 26 6.50 -19.97 -13.97
C ARG A 26 5.68 -20.42 -15.16
N TYR A 27 6.18 -20.14 -16.36
CA TYR A 27 5.54 -20.61 -17.56
C TYR A 27 6.53 -21.11 -18.61
N TYR A 28 6.08 -22.05 -19.41
CA TYR A 28 6.76 -22.58 -20.59
C TYR A 28 5.89 -22.34 -21.82
N VAL A 29 6.53 -21.98 -22.92
CA VAL A 29 5.92 -21.94 -24.26
C VAL A 29 6.62 -23.00 -25.09
N THR A 30 5.85 -23.90 -25.68
CA THR A 30 6.35 -24.99 -26.52
C THR A 30 6.13 -24.72 -28.00
N ASP A 31 6.78 -25.51 -28.84
CA ASP A 31 6.68 -25.47 -30.31
C ASP A 31 5.36 -26.01 -30.88
N ASP A 32 4.59 -26.77 -30.07
CA ASP A 32 3.25 -27.25 -30.38
C ASP A 32 2.13 -26.29 -29.92
N ASP A 33 2.44 -24.98 -29.82
CA ASP A 33 1.53 -23.88 -29.44
C ASP A 33 0.84 -24.07 -28.08
N ARG A 34 1.53 -24.69 -27.12
CA ARG A 34 1.03 -24.81 -25.74
C ARG A 34 1.75 -23.84 -24.83
N ILE A 35 0.97 -23.29 -23.90
CA ILE A 35 1.49 -22.58 -22.74
C ILE A 35 1.18 -23.38 -21.48
N ILE A 36 2.20 -23.60 -20.66
CA ILE A 36 2.07 -24.32 -19.41
C ILE A 36 2.47 -23.37 -18.30
N CYS A 37 1.52 -23.04 -17.43
CA CYS A 37 1.71 -22.10 -16.33
C CYS A 37 1.48 -22.84 -14.99
N ALA A 38 2.44 -22.74 -14.09
CA ALA A 38 2.38 -23.41 -12.79
C ALA A 38 3.14 -22.60 -11.72
N SER A 39 2.88 -22.90 -10.45
CA SER A 39 3.61 -22.27 -9.34
C SER A 39 5.08 -22.68 -9.29
N GLU A 40 5.44 -23.82 -9.88
CA GLU A 40 6.78 -24.40 -9.86
C GLU A 40 7.22 -24.87 -11.25
N VAL A 41 8.51 -25.17 -11.39
CA VAL A 41 9.10 -25.76 -12.59
C VAL A 41 9.02 -27.29 -12.52
N GLY A 42 8.82 -27.96 -13.66
CA GLY A 42 8.83 -29.44 -13.72
C GLY A 42 7.54 -30.15 -13.27
N VAL A 43 6.43 -29.42 -13.10
CA VAL A 43 5.13 -30.00 -12.73
C VAL A 43 4.58 -30.93 -13.81
N ILE A 44 4.80 -30.59 -15.08
CA ILE A 44 4.41 -31.40 -16.23
C ILE A 44 5.69 -31.85 -16.96
N PRO A 45 5.85 -33.16 -17.25
CA PRO A 45 6.99 -33.65 -18.01
C PRO A 45 6.88 -33.18 -19.48
N ILE A 46 7.88 -32.44 -19.94
CA ILE A 46 7.97 -31.92 -21.31
C ILE A 46 9.42 -32.11 -21.77
N GLU A 47 9.60 -32.59 -23.00
CA GLU A 47 10.91 -32.69 -23.64
C GLU A 47 11.53 -31.29 -23.78
N SER A 48 12.80 -31.13 -23.37
CA SER A 48 13.45 -29.82 -23.36
C SER A 48 13.55 -29.19 -24.76
N ASP A 49 13.67 -30.03 -25.78
CA ASP A 49 13.82 -29.61 -27.18
C ASP A 49 12.56 -28.94 -27.74
N ARG A 50 11.39 -29.20 -27.13
CA ARG A 50 10.12 -28.57 -27.51
C ARG A 50 9.93 -27.19 -26.90
N ILE A 51 10.76 -26.79 -25.94
CA ILE A 51 10.52 -25.56 -25.17
C ILE A 51 11.16 -24.37 -25.88
N ILE A 52 10.33 -23.51 -26.47
CA ILE A 52 10.76 -22.27 -27.13
C ILE A 52 11.13 -21.21 -26.09
N GLN A 53 10.33 -21.07 -25.03
CA GLN A 53 10.52 -20.02 -24.04
C GLN A 53 10.24 -20.53 -22.63
N LYS A 54 11.09 -20.11 -21.68
CA LYS A 54 10.89 -20.28 -20.24
C LYS A 54 10.80 -18.90 -19.60
N GLY A 55 9.77 -18.68 -18.79
CA GLY A 55 9.52 -17.40 -18.17
C GLY A 55 9.02 -17.50 -16.73
N ARG A 56 8.98 -16.33 -16.08
CA ARG A 56 8.33 -16.16 -14.78
C ARG A 56 7.47 -14.91 -14.81
N LEU A 57 6.34 -14.95 -14.13
CA LEU A 57 5.50 -13.78 -13.96
C LEU A 57 6.16 -12.82 -12.97
N GLN A 58 6.19 -11.53 -13.30
CA GLN A 58 6.82 -10.49 -12.47
C GLN A 58 5.73 -9.64 -11.79
N PRO A 59 6.03 -9.01 -10.64
CA PRO A 59 5.11 -8.11 -9.98
C PRO A 59 4.56 -7.06 -10.94
N GLY A 60 3.24 -6.87 -10.94
CA GLY A 60 2.56 -5.89 -11.80
C GLY A 60 2.50 -6.24 -13.29
N ARG A 61 2.93 -7.43 -13.72
CA ARG A 61 2.72 -7.92 -15.10
C ARG A 61 1.66 -9.00 -15.12
N MET A 62 0.86 -9.02 -16.19
CA MET A 62 -0.13 -10.06 -16.45
C MET A 62 0.36 -11.01 -17.55
N LEU A 63 0.18 -12.32 -17.36
CA LEU A 63 0.25 -13.30 -18.44
C LEU A 63 -1.15 -13.47 -19.01
N LEU A 64 -1.35 -13.13 -20.27
CA LEU A 64 -2.64 -13.21 -20.93
C LEU A 64 -2.48 -13.89 -22.29
N VAL A 65 -3.33 -14.86 -22.57
CA VAL A 65 -3.40 -15.56 -23.85
C VAL A 65 -4.79 -15.35 -24.44
N ASP A 66 -4.84 -14.90 -25.70
CA ASP A 66 -6.07 -14.77 -26.47
C ASP A 66 -6.25 -16.04 -27.30
N THR A 67 -7.21 -16.89 -26.93
CA THR A 67 -7.45 -18.17 -27.62
C THR A 67 -8.09 -17.97 -28.98
N LYS A 68 -8.67 -16.81 -29.26
CA LYS A 68 -9.25 -16.48 -30.58
C LYS A 68 -8.18 -16.04 -31.56
N GLU A 69 -7.21 -15.24 -31.11
CA GLU A 69 -6.09 -14.77 -31.95
C GLU A 69 -4.90 -15.74 -31.93
N GLY A 70 -4.88 -16.71 -31.01
CA GLY A 70 -3.82 -17.72 -30.91
C GLY A 70 -2.48 -17.17 -30.45
N ARG A 71 -2.47 -16.12 -29.62
CA ARG A 71 -1.24 -15.44 -29.20
C ARG A 71 -1.21 -15.07 -27.72
N ILE A 72 0.01 -14.95 -27.21
CA ILE A 72 0.28 -14.32 -25.91
C ILE A 72 0.21 -12.80 -26.11
N VAL A 73 -0.64 -12.13 -25.32
CA VAL A 73 -0.80 -10.68 -25.37
C VAL A 73 0.29 -10.02 -24.53
N ASP A 74 0.99 -9.04 -25.10
CA ASP A 74 1.99 -8.30 -24.34
C ASP A 74 1.33 -7.42 -23.26
N ASP A 75 1.94 -7.39 -22.08
CA ASP A 75 1.43 -6.64 -20.92
C ASP A 75 1.32 -5.13 -21.20
N ARG A 76 2.24 -4.54 -21.97
CA ARG A 76 2.18 -3.12 -22.34
C ARG A 76 1.08 -2.87 -23.36
N GLU A 77 0.95 -3.74 -24.36
CA GLU A 77 -0.14 -3.69 -25.32
C GLU A 77 -1.50 -3.73 -24.62
N LEU A 78 -1.68 -4.69 -23.71
CA LEU A 78 -2.89 -4.85 -22.91
C LEU A 78 -3.20 -3.58 -22.11
N LYS A 79 -2.23 -3.08 -21.35
CA LYS A 79 -2.40 -1.90 -20.50
C LYS A 79 -2.71 -0.66 -21.33
N ASN A 80 -2.01 -0.44 -22.45
CA ASN A 80 -2.28 0.66 -23.35
C ASN A 80 -3.69 0.57 -23.95
N LYS A 81 -4.12 -0.62 -24.37
CA LYS A 81 -5.47 -0.83 -24.91
C LYS A 81 -6.55 -0.54 -23.87
N VAL A 82 -6.31 -0.85 -22.60
CA VAL A 82 -7.26 -0.57 -21.51
C VAL A 82 -7.23 0.90 -21.10
N SER A 83 -6.04 1.49 -20.93
CA SER A 83 -5.88 2.90 -20.52
C SER A 83 -6.40 3.88 -21.56
N SER A 84 -6.39 3.50 -22.85
CA SER A 84 -6.84 4.36 -23.95
C SER A 84 -8.34 4.19 -24.29
N ARG A 85 -9.09 3.36 -23.57
CA ARG A 85 -10.55 3.20 -23.82
C ARG A 85 -11.33 4.48 -23.54
N VAL A 86 -10.85 5.23 -22.55
CA VAL A 86 -11.46 6.45 -22.05
C VAL A 86 -10.33 7.40 -21.67
N ASP A 87 -10.56 8.70 -21.81
CA ASP A 87 -9.60 9.69 -21.33
C ASP A 87 -9.65 9.83 -19.80
N PHE A 88 -9.11 8.83 -19.10
CA PHE A 88 -9.02 8.84 -17.64
C PHE A 88 -8.22 10.03 -17.11
N LYS A 89 -7.32 10.59 -17.92
CA LYS A 89 -6.51 11.75 -17.54
C LYS A 89 -7.37 13.00 -17.41
N SER A 90 -8.25 13.29 -18.37
CA SER A 90 -9.16 14.44 -18.23
C SER A 90 -10.12 14.27 -17.07
N TRP A 91 -10.62 13.06 -16.82
CA TRP A 91 -11.47 12.79 -15.67
C TRP A 91 -10.77 13.09 -14.34
N LEU A 92 -9.51 12.68 -14.23
CA LEU A 92 -8.70 12.92 -13.05
C LEU A 92 -8.42 14.42 -12.89
N LEU A 93 -8.02 15.12 -13.95
CA LEU A 93 -7.73 16.55 -13.90
C LEU A 93 -8.97 17.41 -13.63
N ALA A 94 -10.15 17.00 -14.10
CA ALA A 94 -11.38 17.74 -13.91
C ALA A 94 -11.97 17.60 -12.49
N ASN A 95 -11.73 16.47 -11.82
CA ASN A 95 -12.43 16.13 -10.58
C ASN A 95 -11.51 15.94 -9.36
N MET A 96 -10.21 15.75 -9.55
CA MET A 96 -9.27 15.61 -8.44
C MET A 96 -8.89 17.00 -7.91
N ILE A 97 -9.19 17.26 -6.65
CA ILE A 97 -8.69 18.44 -5.94
C ILE A 97 -7.51 18.02 -5.08
N THR A 98 -6.35 18.62 -5.33
CA THR A 98 -5.16 18.40 -4.49
C THR A 98 -5.07 19.47 -3.41
N MET A 99 -4.54 19.12 -2.23
CA MET A 99 -4.37 20.09 -1.13
C MET A 99 -3.52 21.32 -1.54
N PRO A 100 -2.39 21.19 -2.27
CA PRO A 100 -1.62 22.35 -2.70
C PRO A 100 -2.40 23.30 -3.63
N GLU A 101 -3.20 22.75 -4.54
CA GLU A 101 -4.05 23.53 -5.44
C GLU A 101 -5.18 24.23 -4.68
N LEU A 102 -5.77 23.55 -3.70
CA LEU A 102 -6.77 24.13 -2.81
C LEU A 102 -6.21 25.32 -2.03
N PHE A 103 -5.03 25.18 -1.41
CA PHE A 103 -4.40 26.29 -0.68
C PHE A 103 -4.06 27.47 -1.59
N THR A 104 -3.57 27.21 -2.81
CA THR A 104 -3.35 28.26 -3.82
C THR A 104 -4.66 29.01 -4.13
N LYS A 105 -5.75 28.28 -4.38
CA LYS A 105 -7.08 28.87 -4.67
C LYS A 105 -7.64 29.68 -3.49
N LEU A 106 -7.46 29.22 -2.26
CA LEU A 106 -7.89 29.94 -1.05
C LEU A 106 -7.08 31.23 -0.87
N SER A 107 -5.76 31.17 -1.08
CA SER A 107 -4.90 32.35 -1.06
C SER A 107 -5.30 33.38 -2.12
N THR A 108 -5.58 32.96 -3.37
CA THR A 108 -6.03 33.87 -4.44
C THR A 108 -7.37 34.53 -4.12
N LYS A 109 -8.26 33.84 -3.40
CA LYS A 109 -9.58 34.36 -3.00
C LYS A 109 -9.55 35.20 -1.72
N ASN A 110 -8.36 35.48 -1.16
CA ASN A 110 -8.18 36.16 0.13
C ASN A 110 -8.99 35.51 1.27
N VAL A 111 -9.24 34.20 1.17
CA VAL A 111 -9.85 33.45 2.27
C VAL A 111 -8.72 33.19 3.26
N GLY A 112 -8.73 33.93 4.36
CA GLY A 112 -7.70 33.83 5.39
C GLY A 112 -7.69 32.44 6.01
N THR A 113 -6.64 31.66 5.76
CA THR A 113 -6.37 30.42 6.50
C THR A 113 -5.75 30.69 7.88
N ALA A 114 -5.60 31.97 8.26
CA ALA A 114 -5.05 32.40 9.53
C ALA A 114 -5.88 31.93 10.73
N GLU A 115 -7.20 31.78 10.58
CA GLU A 115 -8.08 31.21 11.62
C GLU A 115 -7.84 29.70 11.85
N LEU A 116 -7.24 29.01 10.88
CA LEU A 116 -6.87 27.60 10.98
C LEU A 116 -5.46 27.40 11.56
N ALA A 117 -4.67 28.48 11.68
CA ALA A 117 -3.34 28.39 12.26
C ALA A 117 -3.47 28.10 13.76
N PRO A 118 -2.64 27.19 14.31
CA PRO A 118 -2.66 26.93 15.74
C PRO A 118 -2.30 28.21 16.50
N VAL A 119 -3.17 28.63 17.41
CA VAL A 119 -2.89 29.75 18.31
C VAL A 119 -1.81 29.32 19.29
N MET A 120 -0.58 29.74 19.02
CA MET A 120 0.58 29.50 19.88
C MET A 120 0.58 30.54 20.99
N ASN A 121 0.14 30.16 22.19
CA ASN A 121 0.29 31.00 23.36
C ASN A 121 1.71 30.80 23.92
N THR A 122 2.58 31.80 23.75
CA THR A 122 3.97 31.76 24.21
C THR A 122 4.13 31.68 25.72
N ASP A 123 3.08 32.03 26.47
CA ASP A 123 3.11 32.07 27.93
C ASP A 123 2.76 30.69 28.55
N THR A 124 2.23 29.77 27.74
CA THR A 124 1.86 28.43 28.21
C THR A 124 3.03 27.46 28.04
N THR A 125 3.57 27.00 29.16
CA THR A 125 4.54 25.91 29.17
C THR A 125 3.85 24.55 29.08
N VAL A 126 4.59 23.53 28.66
CA VAL A 126 4.14 22.14 28.66
C VAL A 126 3.59 21.68 30.03
N GLN A 127 4.17 22.17 31.13
CA GLN A 127 3.75 21.79 32.48
C GLN A 127 2.46 22.49 32.94
N SER A 128 2.19 23.68 32.40
CA SER A 128 1.03 24.50 32.74
C SER A 128 -0.17 24.29 31.81
N ASP A 129 -0.02 23.53 30.72
CA ASP A 129 -1.11 23.31 29.76
C ASP A 129 -2.11 22.26 30.27
N GLU A 130 -3.29 22.73 30.68
CA GLU A 130 -4.38 21.87 31.16
C GLU A 130 -4.93 20.93 30.08
N ARG A 131 -4.78 21.28 28.80
CA ARG A 131 -5.25 20.44 27.69
C ARG A 131 -4.43 19.15 27.61
N LEU A 132 -3.12 19.24 27.83
CA LEU A 132 -2.26 18.05 27.85
C LEU A 132 -2.69 17.07 28.94
N LYS A 133 -3.03 17.58 30.13
CA LYS A 133 -3.57 16.76 31.22
C LYS A 133 -4.94 16.16 30.87
N ALA A 134 -5.84 16.95 30.28
CA ALA A 134 -7.16 16.49 29.87
C ALA A 134 -7.11 15.36 28.81
N PHE A 135 -6.12 15.39 27.92
CA PHE A 135 -5.88 14.34 26.92
C PHE A 135 -4.96 13.21 27.42
N GLY A 136 -4.58 13.21 28.70
CA GLY A 136 -3.78 12.15 29.31
C GLY A 136 -2.31 12.14 28.91
N TYR A 137 -1.77 13.26 28.40
CA TYR A 137 -0.33 13.38 28.15
C TYR A 137 0.44 13.51 29.45
N SER A 138 1.41 12.62 29.64
CA SER A 138 2.39 12.68 30.72
C SER A 138 3.68 13.38 30.28
N HIS A 139 4.41 13.93 31.25
CA HIS A 139 5.72 14.53 30.98
C HIS A 139 6.69 13.54 30.32
N GLU A 140 6.63 12.27 30.72
CA GLU A 140 7.43 11.18 30.16
C GLU A 140 7.11 10.96 28.68
N GLN A 141 5.84 10.87 28.29
CA GLN A 141 5.46 10.70 26.88
C GLN A 141 5.95 11.87 26.02
N LEU A 142 5.93 13.09 26.55
CA LEU A 142 6.40 14.26 25.81
C LEU A 142 7.91 14.22 25.58
N LEU A 143 8.68 13.87 26.61
CA LEU A 143 10.14 13.83 26.53
C LEU A 143 10.66 12.58 25.81
N LEU A 144 10.09 11.41 26.07
CA LEU A 144 10.59 10.14 25.53
C LEU A 144 10.02 9.81 24.14
N LEU A 145 8.82 10.29 23.80
CA LEU A 145 8.18 9.97 22.53
C LEU A 145 8.15 11.19 21.59
N LEU A 146 7.54 12.30 22.02
CA LEU A 146 7.31 13.44 21.13
C LEU A 146 8.59 14.24 20.82
N ALA A 147 9.45 14.49 21.80
CA ALA A 147 10.67 15.26 21.56
C ALA A 147 11.63 14.59 20.54
N PRO A 148 11.90 13.27 20.61
CA PRO A 148 12.67 12.59 19.57
C PRO A 148 12.01 12.62 18.19
N MET A 149 10.67 12.47 18.12
CA MET A 149 9.94 12.58 16.85
C MET A 149 10.08 13.97 16.22
N ALA A 150 10.05 15.02 17.04
CA ALA A 150 10.22 16.40 16.57
C ALA A 150 11.66 16.70 16.14
N GLN A 151 12.66 16.15 16.84
CA GLN A 151 14.07 16.42 16.58
C GLN A 151 14.63 15.60 15.39
N ASP A 152 14.34 14.30 15.35
CA ASP A 152 14.96 13.36 14.40
C ASP A 152 14.03 12.93 13.27
N GLY A 153 12.72 13.27 13.35
CA GLY A 153 11.72 12.85 12.38
C GLY A 153 11.45 11.35 12.37
N LYS A 154 11.78 10.65 13.45
CA LYS A 154 11.63 9.19 13.62
C LYS A 154 10.93 8.88 14.94
N GLU A 155 10.23 7.76 14.98
CA GLU A 155 9.64 7.28 16.23
C GLU A 155 10.71 6.95 17.26
N ALA A 156 10.36 7.09 18.54
CA ALA A 156 11.24 6.78 19.64
C ALA A 156 11.51 5.27 19.75
N LEU A 157 12.77 4.89 19.92
CA LEU A 157 13.18 3.50 20.14
C LEU A 157 13.31 3.22 21.64
N GLY A 158 12.78 2.08 22.06
CA GLY A 158 12.91 1.54 23.41
C GLY A 158 13.41 0.10 23.38
N SER A 159 13.69 -0.45 24.56
CA SER A 159 14.05 -1.87 24.73
C SER A 159 13.32 -2.44 25.94
N MET A 160 13.45 -3.76 26.16
CA MET A 160 12.69 -4.54 27.16
C MET A 160 11.22 -4.77 26.78
N GLY A 161 10.58 -5.69 27.49
CA GLY A 161 9.16 -5.98 27.35
C GLY A 161 8.27 -4.90 27.97
N ASN A 162 7.00 -4.89 27.60
CA ASN A 162 6.01 -4.05 28.28
C ASN A 162 5.42 -4.81 29.47
N ASP A 163 5.93 -4.52 30.67
CA ASP A 163 5.48 -5.11 31.94
C ASP A 163 4.26 -4.40 32.54
N SER A 164 3.67 -3.44 31.83
CA SER A 164 2.45 -2.76 32.29
C SER A 164 1.24 -3.68 32.23
N ALA A 165 0.31 -3.51 33.18
CA ALA A 165 -0.98 -4.18 33.14
C ALA A 165 -1.71 -3.90 31.81
N LEU A 166 -2.49 -4.87 31.35
CA LEU A 166 -3.40 -4.67 30.22
C LEU A 166 -4.35 -3.50 30.52
N ALA A 167 -4.73 -2.74 29.49
CA ALA A 167 -5.50 -1.52 29.68
C ALA A 167 -6.81 -1.74 30.47
N CYS A 168 -7.48 -2.88 30.26
CA CYS A 168 -8.70 -3.26 30.98
C CYS A 168 -8.48 -3.70 32.44
N LEU A 169 -7.25 -4.00 32.85
CA LEU A 169 -6.87 -4.40 34.21
C LEU A 169 -6.14 -3.29 34.97
N SER A 170 -5.80 -2.20 34.28
CA SER A 170 -5.08 -1.07 34.85
C SER A 170 -5.99 -0.28 35.79
N GLU A 171 -5.53 0.01 37.00
CA GLU A 171 -6.18 0.96 37.93
C GLU A 171 -6.00 2.41 37.46
N GLN A 172 -4.97 2.68 36.66
CA GLN A 172 -4.71 4.00 36.08
C GLN A 172 -5.58 4.25 34.85
N PRO A 173 -6.01 5.50 34.60
CA PRO A 173 -6.80 5.85 33.42
C PRO A 173 -6.00 5.57 32.15
N LYS A 174 -6.56 4.76 31.25
CA LYS A 174 -5.95 4.41 29.97
C LYS A 174 -6.69 5.05 28.81
N LEU A 175 -5.93 5.49 27.81
CA LEU A 175 -6.48 6.09 26.60
C LEU A 175 -7.05 5.01 25.68
N LEU A 176 -8.04 5.38 24.87
CA LEU A 176 -8.79 4.45 24.03
C LEU A 176 -7.88 3.60 23.13
N TYR A 177 -6.81 4.19 22.59
CA TYR A 177 -5.89 3.51 21.70
C TYR A 177 -5.05 2.42 22.39
N GLU A 178 -4.93 2.37 23.73
CA GLU A 178 -4.25 1.27 24.43
C GLU A 178 -5.03 -0.05 24.38
N TYR A 179 -6.34 0.00 24.07
CA TYR A 179 -7.19 -1.18 23.91
C TYR A 179 -7.07 -1.82 22.53
N PHE A 180 -6.53 -1.09 21.54
CA PHE A 180 -6.34 -1.59 20.19
C PHE A 180 -4.92 -2.12 20.04
N ARG A 181 -4.79 -3.41 19.69
CA ARG A 181 -3.50 -4.03 19.40
C ARG A 181 -3.30 -4.11 17.89
N GLN A 182 -2.15 -3.65 17.42
CA GLN A 182 -1.78 -3.76 16.01
C GLN A 182 -1.63 -5.24 15.67
N LEU A 183 -2.40 -5.70 14.70
CA LEU A 183 -2.19 -7.03 14.12
C LEU A 183 -0.98 -6.98 13.20
N PHE A 184 -0.24 -8.08 13.16
CA PHE A 184 0.87 -8.27 12.24
C PHE A 184 0.71 -9.61 11.52
N ALA A 185 1.26 -9.68 10.31
CA ALA A 185 1.35 -10.93 9.59
C ALA A 185 2.51 -11.75 10.17
N GLN A 186 2.23 -13.03 10.47
CA GLN A 186 3.21 -14.04 10.87
C GLN A 186 3.41 -15.03 9.74
#